data_AF-A0A1G8XYN3-F1
#
_entry.id   AF-A0A1G8XYN3-F1
#
_cell.length_a   1.000
_cell.length_b   1.000
_cell.length_c   1.000
_cell.angle_alpha   90.00
_cell.angle_beta   90.00
_cell.angle_gamma   90.00
#
_symmetry.space_group_name_H-M   'P 1'
#
loop_
_entity.id
_entity.type
_entity.pdbx_description
1 polymer ?
#
loop_
_entity_poly.entity_id
_entity_poly.type
_entity_poly.pdbx_seq_one_letter_code
_entity_poly.pdbx_strand_id
1 'polypeptide(L)'
;MNEKQYYRAYSNLIKRHERLSYQIVLKGFKQIYTKAAKEYLNNPSIPIDLLVSESDTLDILVNIYNSVGMATASMVFQSLPKQKASNLILQTKAKKPTQYKPTPEPPIDHINYWKTEFLRFTQSKDCAKKVSGITKTTKEQIRQVMQQAVEEQLSHKQTAKLILEKADAIDTKKRALLIARTENAVGSNKGAMYAAKSSGLVLYKKWIARSGDSRTRDAHAGMVDSTPIPIDQAFEVGGEKMMQPGDSSLGAKAHNICNCRCTVAFIPASEVIQQGVNNPVPVKKPVKQPDLFDKPILIQDLNRFKPASTVKEAQQWIVNNQIAKEANIDWIKDVDVANEVNGVLFELKNRFGFDSLVQIGNNPKQNSALMSANYKTLNIRNSYWKTNDIIKKNYQSNTSEGYQVRMTKNLEIARHNYESTKNYRWLKIVKEYEEHIKFKRWTVEYGADKYLETTIHHEFGHILHDQLAGGINGARVLSEARKAKQGYIQMAEQLNNEQIEIYRLAKKNGDIYKVSAYGSSDHREFFSETFVMYMAKDPELPVYISSFFDKFFTLSKM
;
A
#
# COMPACT_ATOMS: atom_id res chain seq x y z
N MET A 1 -15.24 -6.51 -33.33
CA MET A 1 -16.04 -5.26 -33.30
C MET A 1 -15.37 -4.28 -34.26
N ASN A 2 -16.10 -3.59 -35.14
CA ASN A 2 -15.47 -2.60 -36.03
C ASN A 2 -15.13 -1.29 -35.28
N GLU A 3 -14.28 -0.43 -35.85
CA GLU A 3 -13.77 0.78 -35.17
C GLU A 3 -14.89 1.74 -34.74
N LYS A 4 -15.91 1.94 -35.57
CA LYS A 4 -17.06 2.80 -35.25
C LYS A 4 -17.86 2.26 -34.06
N GLN A 5 -18.08 0.95 -34.02
CA GLN A 5 -18.76 0.28 -32.90
C GLN A 5 -17.93 0.38 -31.61
N TYR A 6 -16.62 0.17 -31.69
CA TYR A 6 -15.71 0.27 -30.55
C TYR A 6 -15.68 1.68 -29.98
N TYR A 7 -15.52 2.68 -30.86
CA TYR A 7 -15.54 4.08 -30.43
C TYR A 7 -16.89 4.47 -29.80
N ARG A 8 -18.01 3.96 -30.34
CA ARG A 8 -19.34 4.20 -29.75
C ARG A 8 -19.46 3.58 -28.35
N ALA A 9 -18.98 2.35 -28.17
CA ALA A 9 -18.96 1.68 -26.86
C ALA A 9 -18.09 2.45 -25.85
N TYR A 10 -16.88 2.83 -26.26
CA TYR A 10 -15.98 3.68 -25.47
C TYR A 10 -16.62 5.02 -25.11
N SER A 11 -17.21 5.73 -26.07
CA SER A 11 -17.85 7.03 -25.84
C SER A 11 -19.00 6.93 -24.84
N ASN A 12 -19.82 5.89 -24.91
CA ASN A 12 -20.90 5.64 -23.95
C ASN A 12 -20.36 5.31 -22.54
N LEU A 13 -19.26 4.56 -22.45
CA LEU A 13 -18.58 4.28 -21.19
C LEU A 13 -18.03 5.58 -20.57
N ILE A 14 -17.25 6.35 -21.34
CA ILE A 14 -16.66 7.61 -20.89
C ILE A 14 -17.72 8.61 -20.42
N LYS A 15 -18.83 8.76 -21.15
CA LYS A 15 -19.93 9.65 -20.75
C LYS A 15 -20.50 9.28 -19.38
N ARG A 16 -20.67 7.98 -19.09
CA ARG A 16 -21.16 7.51 -17.78
C ARG A 16 -20.15 7.77 -16.68
N HIS A 17 -18.87 7.47 -16.93
CA HIS A 17 -17.82 7.63 -15.93
C HIS A 17 -17.31 9.08 -15.77
N GLU A 18 -17.56 9.99 -16.71
CA GLU A 18 -17.24 11.42 -16.56
C GLU A 18 -18.01 12.02 -15.39
N ARG A 19 -19.31 11.73 -15.29
CA ARG A 19 -20.15 12.21 -14.17
C ARG A 19 -19.65 11.67 -12.83
N LEU A 20 -19.32 10.39 -12.77
CA LEU A 20 -18.78 9.74 -11.56
C LEU A 20 -17.42 10.33 -11.18
N SER A 21 -16.51 10.45 -12.14
CA SER A 21 -15.17 11.03 -11.93
C SER A 21 -15.28 12.49 -11.46
N TYR A 22 -16.19 13.26 -12.04
CA TYR A 22 -16.46 14.63 -11.60
C TYR A 22 -16.94 14.69 -10.15
N GLN A 23 -17.85 13.80 -9.75
CA GLN A 23 -18.30 13.70 -8.36
C GLN A 23 -17.19 13.28 -7.41
N ILE A 24 -16.32 12.35 -7.81
CA ILE A 24 -15.14 11.93 -7.05
C ILE A 24 -14.22 13.13 -6.80
N VAL A 25 -13.90 13.91 -7.85
CA VAL A 25 -13.01 15.07 -7.72
C VAL A 25 -13.65 16.17 -6.86
N LEU A 26 -14.94 16.48 -7.06
CA LEU A 26 -15.63 17.48 -6.23
C LEU A 26 -15.65 17.09 -4.76
N LYS A 27 -15.97 15.82 -4.45
CA LYS A 27 -15.99 15.32 -3.08
C LYS A 27 -14.59 15.39 -2.46
N GLY A 28 -13.57 14.96 -3.19
CA GLY A 28 -12.18 15.02 -2.74
C GLY A 28 -11.70 16.45 -2.50
N PHE A 29 -12.00 17.38 -3.41
CA PHE A 29 -11.70 18.79 -3.21
C PHE A 29 -12.43 19.37 -2.00
N LYS A 30 -13.72 19.07 -1.84
CA LYS A 30 -14.47 19.50 -0.65
C LYS A 30 -13.83 18.99 0.64
N GLN A 31 -13.38 17.74 0.67
CA GLN A 31 -12.66 17.17 1.81
C GLN A 31 -11.34 17.90 2.07
N ILE A 32 -10.53 18.15 1.03
CA ILE A 32 -9.27 18.88 1.12
C ILE A 32 -9.49 20.29 1.68
N TYR A 33 -10.41 21.06 1.09
CA TYR A 33 -10.71 22.42 1.56
C TYR A 33 -11.31 22.45 2.96
N THR A 34 -12.14 21.47 3.33
CA THR A 34 -12.71 21.36 4.68
C THR A 34 -11.61 21.08 5.71
N LYS A 35 -10.69 20.15 5.39
CA LYS A 35 -9.54 19.82 6.23
C LYS A 35 -8.63 21.04 6.40
N ALA A 36 -8.27 21.69 5.29
CA ALA A 36 -7.43 22.89 5.30
C ALA A 36 -8.06 24.03 6.12
N ALA A 37 -9.36 24.30 5.96
CA ALA A 37 -10.07 25.30 6.74
C ALA A 37 -10.05 25.00 8.24
N LYS A 38 -10.26 23.72 8.62
CA LYS A 38 -10.24 23.28 10.02
C LYS A 38 -8.84 23.37 10.63
N GLU A 39 -7.81 22.95 9.91
CA GLU A 39 -6.42 23.00 10.36
C GLU A 39 -5.96 24.45 10.54
N TYR A 40 -6.26 25.33 9.59
CA TYR A 40 -5.98 26.76 9.69
C TYR A 40 -6.72 27.42 10.86
N LEU A 41 -8.00 27.07 11.10
CA LEU A 41 -8.78 27.62 12.21
C LEU A 41 -8.17 27.25 13.57
N ASN A 42 -7.64 26.03 13.70
CA ASN A 42 -7.02 25.55 14.93
C ASN A 42 -5.60 26.12 15.13
N ASN A 43 -4.87 26.35 14.05
CA ASN A 43 -3.52 26.92 14.09
C ASN A 43 -3.34 27.92 12.93
N PRO A 44 -3.63 29.22 13.13
CA PRO A 44 -3.51 30.22 12.08
C PRO A 44 -2.09 30.43 11.55
N SER A 45 -1.07 30.02 12.31
CA SER A 45 0.34 30.09 11.92
C SER A 45 0.82 28.87 11.13
N ILE A 46 -0.06 27.92 10.80
CA ILE A 46 0.30 26.71 10.06
C ILE A 46 0.84 27.06 8.66
N PRO A 47 2.01 26.51 8.26
CA PRO A 47 2.50 26.66 6.90
C PRO A 47 1.49 26.09 5.88
N ILE A 48 1.22 26.86 4.82
CA ILE A 48 0.29 26.46 3.76
C ILE A 48 0.65 25.12 3.11
N ASP A 49 1.93 24.78 3.11
CA ASP A 49 2.40 23.50 2.57
C ASP A 49 1.94 22.28 3.35
N LEU A 50 1.53 22.46 4.61
CA LEU A 50 0.99 21.41 5.47
C LEU A 50 -0.53 21.30 5.39
N LEU A 51 -1.23 22.32 4.88
CA LEU A 51 -2.70 22.34 4.78
C LEU A 51 -3.26 21.37 3.72
N VAL A 52 -2.42 20.95 2.76
CA VAL A 52 -2.83 20.04 1.68
C VAL A 52 -1.72 19.03 1.43
N SER A 53 -2.05 17.74 1.55
CA SER A 53 -1.12 16.65 1.26
C SER A 53 -1.29 16.07 -0.14
N GLU A 54 -0.20 15.50 -0.68
CA GLU A 54 -0.24 14.75 -1.94
C GLU A 54 -1.06 13.45 -1.80
N SER A 55 -1.15 12.87 -0.59
CA SER A 55 -1.97 11.68 -0.32
C SER A 55 -3.45 11.93 -0.60
N ASP A 56 -3.99 13.07 -0.17
CA ASP A 56 -5.40 13.43 -0.36
C ASP A 56 -5.72 13.57 -1.87
N THR A 57 -4.73 13.98 -2.67
CA THR A 57 -4.85 14.09 -4.13
C THR A 57 -4.70 12.74 -4.82
N LEU A 58 -3.79 11.88 -4.34
CA LEU A 58 -3.61 10.52 -4.86
C LEU A 58 -4.89 9.70 -4.73
N ASP A 59 -5.60 9.79 -3.60
CA ASP A 59 -6.86 9.08 -3.37
C ASP A 59 -7.94 9.44 -4.40
N ILE A 60 -8.00 10.71 -4.83
CA ILE A 60 -8.91 11.15 -5.91
C ILE A 60 -8.59 10.40 -7.21
N LEU A 61 -7.30 10.34 -7.60
CA LEU A 61 -6.88 9.69 -8.84
C LEU A 61 -7.09 8.18 -8.80
N VAL A 62 -6.74 7.53 -7.68
CA VAL A 62 -6.96 6.08 -7.46
C VAL A 62 -8.43 5.72 -7.67
N ASN A 63 -9.35 6.50 -7.11
CA ASN A 63 -10.79 6.26 -7.25
C ASN A 63 -11.28 6.43 -8.69
N ILE A 64 -10.74 7.37 -9.45
CA ILE A 64 -11.05 7.52 -10.89
C ILE A 64 -10.55 6.30 -11.66
N TYR A 65 -9.29 5.90 -11.47
CA TYR A 65 -8.68 4.80 -12.21
C TYR A 65 -9.35 3.44 -11.90
N ASN A 66 -9.67 3.18 -10.64
CA ASN A 66 -10.41 1.99 -10.24
C ASN A 66 -11.83 1.94 -10.83
N SER A 67 -12.44 3.10 -11.11
CA SER A 67 -13.75 3.19 -11.73
C SER A 67 -13.70 2.97 -13.24
N VAL A 68 -13.19 3.95 -14.00
CA VAL A 68 -13.25 3.90 -15.47
C VAL A 68 -12.24 2.92 -16.04
N GLY A 69 -11.09 2.77 -15.39
CA GLY A 69 -10.00 1.93 -15.88
C GLY A 69 -10.41 0.46 -15.89
N MET A 70 -10.98 -0.01 -14.79
CA MET A 70 -11.53 -1.36 -14.69
C MET A 70 -12.69 -1.58 -15.66
N ALA A 71 -13.63 -0.64 -15.76
CA ALA A 71 -14.75 -0.76 -16.68
C ALA A 71 -14.28 -0.85 -18.15
N THR A 72 -13.26 -0.07 -18.52
CA THR A 72 -12.70 -0.08 -19.87
C THR A 72 -11.92 -1.37 -20.12
N ALA A 73 -11.13 -1.83 -19.14
CA ALA A 73 -10.43 -3.11 -19.24
C ALA A 73 -11.41 -4.27 -19.51
N SER A 74 -12.51 -4.34 -18.76
CA SER A 74 -13.57 -5.32 -19.00
C SER A 74 -14.19 -5.20 -20.39
N MET A 75 -14.52 -3.97 -20.83
CA MET A 75 -15.09 -3.72 -22.16
C MET A 75 -14.14 -4.22 -23.27
N VAL A 76 -12.85 -3.89 -23.17
CA VAL A 76 -11.84 -4.30 -24.16
C VAL A 76 -11.69 -5.81 -24.16
N PHE A 77 -11.49 -6.42 -22.99
CA PHE A 77 -11.30 -7.87 -22.87
C PHE A 77 -12.48 -8.65 -23.46
N GLN A 78 -13.73 -8.20 -23.20
CA GLN A 78 -14.93 -8.80 -23.78
C GLN A 78 -15.07 -8.60 -25.30
N SER A 79 -14.47 -7.55 -25.84
CA SER A 79 -14.51 -7.24 -27.27
C SER A 79 -13.47 -8.00 -28.09
N LEU A 80 -12.43 -8.53 -27.44
CA LEU A 80 -11.39 -9.34 -28.08
C LEU A 80 -11.95 -10.71 -28.48
N PRO A 81 -11.45 -11.34 -29.56
CA PRO A 81 -11.85 -12.69 -29.94
C PRO A 81 -11.58 -13.67 -28.79
N LYS A 82 -12.60 -14.42 -28.38
CA LYS A 82 -12.43 -15.51 -27.40
C LYS A 82 -11.70 -16.67 -28.08
N GLN A 83 -10.61 -17.14 -27.49
CA GLN A 83 -9.95 -18.37 -27.95
C GLN A 83 -10.95 -19.54 -27.88
N LYS A 84 -11.24 -20.19 -29.02
CA LYS A 84 -11.82 -21.53 -28.98
C LYS A 84 -10.70 -22.47 -28.53
N ALA A 85 -10.96 -23.29 -27.51
CA ALA A 85 -10.00 -24.15 -26.83
C ALA A 85 -9.44 -25.31 -27.69
N SER A 86 -9.34 -25.17 -29.00
CA SER A 86 -8.82 -26.19 -29.90
C SER A 86 -7.94 -25.58 -30.97
N ASN A 87 -6.65 -25.91 -30.89
CA ASN A 87 -5.61 -25.77 -31.92
C ASN A 87 -5.21 -24.32 -32.30
N LEU A 88 -3.98 -23.95 -31.94
CA LEU A 88 -2.95 -23.45 -32.87
C LEU A 88 -1.67 -23.14 -32.05
N ILE A 89 -0.66 -24.01 -32.10
CA ILE A 89 0.56 -23.73 -32.88
C ILE A 89 0.32 -22.65 -33.91
N LEU A 90 1.09 -21.57 -33.85
CA LEU A 90 1.29 -20.54 -34.89
C LEU A 90 1.22 -21.12 -36.32
N GLN A 91 0.03 -21.31 -36.88
CA GLN A 91 -0.19 -21.50 -38.31
C GLN A 91 -0.63 -20.16 -38.89
N THR A 92 0.31 -19.22 -38.88
CA THR A 92 0.46 -18.34 -40.02
C THR A 92 1.83 -18.66 -40.58
N LYS A 93 1.90 -19.00 -41.87
CA LYS A 93 3.14 -18.99 -42.68
C LYS A 93 3.70 -17.57 -42.81
N ALA A 94 3.75 -16.81 -41.72
CA ALA A 94 4.49 -15.58 -41.58
C ALA A 94 5.88 -15.97 -41.03
N LYS A 95 6.91 -15.53 -41.73
CA LYS A 95 8.31 -15.88 -41.50
C LYS A 95 8.70 -15.81 -40.01
N LYS A 96 9.21 -16.94 -39.49
CA LYS A 96 9.96 -17.15 -38.23
C LYS A 96 9.26 -16.69 -36.92
N PRO A 97 8.91 -17.62 -36.01
CA PRO A 97 8.42 -17.34 -34.64
C PRO A 97 9.38 -16.55 -33.74
N THR A 98 10.60 -16.23 -34.20
CA THR A 98 11.63 -15.57 -33.39
C THR A 98 11.48 -14.05 -33.30
N GLN A 99 10.49 -13.43 -33.96
CA GLN A 99 10.27 -11.97 -33.97
C GLN A 99 9.08 -11.49 -33.14
N TYR A 100 8.20 -12.36 -32.67
CA TYR A 100 6.95 -11.97 -32.03
C TYR A 100 6.77 -12.75 -30.72
N LYS A 101 6.98 -12.07 -29.59
CA LYS A 101 6.69 -12.66 -28.28
C LYS A 101 5.17 -12.63 -28.09
N PRO A 102 4.50 -13.76 -27.81
CA PRO A 102 3.14 -13.72 -27.30
C PRO A 102 3.11 -12.88 -26.01
N THR A 103 1.98 -12.23 -25.73
CA THR A 103 1.75 -11.71 -24.38
C THR A 103 1.92 -12.85 -23.37
N PRO A 104 2.35 -12.59 -22.12
CA PRO A 104 2.42 -13.61 -21.09
C PRO A 104 1.13 -14.46 -21.06
N GLU A 105 1.23 -15.73 -20.66
CA GLU A 105 0.04 -16.60 -20.51
C GLU A 105 -1.06 -15.84 -19.77
N PRO A 106 -2.32 -15.89 -20.26
CA PRO A 106 -3.40 -15.12 -19.69
C PRO A 106 -3.52 -15.44 -18.19
N PRO A 107 -3.44 -14.45 -17.28
CA PRO A 107 -3.58 -14.71 -15.86
C PRO A 107 -4.96 -15.31 -15.59
N ILE A 108 -5.04 -16.35 -14.74
CA ILE A 108 -6.31 -16.99 -14.33
C ILE A 108 -7.33 -15.94 -13.84
N ASP A 109 -6.84 -14.85 -13.24
CA ASP A 109 -7.63 -13.72 -12.77
C ASP A 109 -7.18 -12.39 -13.42
N HIS A 110 -7.79 -12.09 -14.57
CA HIS A 110 -7.56 -10.83 -15.29
C HIS A 110 -7.95 -9.59 -14.47
N ILE A 111 -8.96 -9.69 -13.60
CA ILE A 111 -9.45 -8.56 -12.80
C ILE A 111 -8.38 -8.16 -11.79
N ASN A 112 -7.81 -9.14 -11.08
CA ASN A 112 -6.75 -8.86 -10.11
C ASN A 112 -5.46 -8.39 -10.79
N TYR A 113 -5.12 -8.93 -11.97
CA TYR A 113 -4.03 -8.39 -12.78
C TYR A 113 -4.22 -6.90 -13.11
N TRP A 114 -5.40 -6.49 -13.61
CA TRP A 114 -5.66 -5.09 -13.94
C TRP A 114 -5.59 -4.18 -12.70
N LYS A 115 -6.13 -4.62 -11.55
CA LYS A 115 -6.00 -3.90 -10.28
C LYS A 115 -4.54 -3.70 -9.89
N THR A 116 -3.71 -4.75 -10.01
CA THR A 116 -2.27 -4.67 -9.75
C THR A 116 -1.57 -3.69 -10.69
N GLU A 117 -1.93 -3.70 -11.98
CA GLU A 117 -1.37 -2.74 -12.95
C GLU A 117 -1.77 -1.30 -12.64
N PHE A 118 -3.02 -1.05 -12.22
CA PHE A 118 -3.44 0.26 -11.77
C PHE A 118 -2.73 0.69 -10.48
N LEU A 119 -2.48 -0.22 -9.53
CA LEU A 119 -1.68 0.06 -8.34
C LEU A 119 -0.22 0.40 -8.70
N ARG A 120 0.39 -0.34 -9.63
CA ARG A 120 1.73 -0.02 -10.15
C ARG A 120 1.74 1.35 -10.81
N PHE A 121 0.69 1.68 -11.55
CA PHE A 121 0.57 2.99 -12.17
C PHE A 121 0.44 4.11 -11.14
N THR A 122 -0.34 3.93 -10.07
CA THR A 122 -0.49 4.96 -9.03
C THR A 122 0.80 5.20 -8.26
N GLN A 123 1.69 4.20 -8.19
CA GLN A 123 3.04 4.30 -7.62
C GLN A 123 4.11 4.80 -8.61
N SER A 124 3.75 5.03 -9.88
CA SER A 124 4.71 5.42 -10.91
C SER A 124 5.11 6.90 -10.81
N LYS A 125 6.32 7.22 -11.31
CA LYS A 125 6.79 8.61 -11.48
C LYS A 125 5.82 9.48 -12.29
N ASP A 126 5.09 8.87 -13.22
CA ASP A 126 4.11 9.56 -14.06
C ASP A 126 2.89 10.02 -13.25
N CYS A 127 2.33 9.13 -12.43
CA CYS A 127 1.23 9.47 -11.52
C CYS A 127 1.68 10.47 -10.45
N ALA A 128 2.87 10.30 -9.88
CA ALA A 128 3.42 11.23 -8.88
C ALA A 128 3.50 12.68 -9.42
N LYS A 129 3.92 12.88 -10.68
CA LYS A 129 3.93 14.21 -11.32
C LYS A 129 2.52 14.82 -11.44
N LYS A 130 1.52 14.01 -11.78
CA LYS A 130 0.11 14.45 -11.87
C LYS A 130 -0.42 14.86 -10.50
N VAL A 131 -0.20 14.02 -9.48
CA VAL A 131 -0.57 14.30 -8.09
C VAL A 131 0.05 15.61 -7.64
N SER A 132 1.37 15.75 -7.76
CA SER A 132 2.09 16.96 -7.33
C SER A 132 1.58 18.22 -8.03
N GLY A 133 1.32 18.17 -9.34
CA GLY A 133 0.75 19.30 -10.08
C GLY A 133 -0.65 19.72 -9.62
N ILE A 134 -1.52 18.75 -9.33
CA ILE A 134 -2.87 18.99 -8.80
C ILE A 134 -2.74 19.56 -7.37
N THR A 135 -1.94 18.95 -6.50
CA THR A 135 -1.73 19.41 -5.12
C THR A 135 -1.19 20.84 -5.10
N LYS A 136 -0.16 21.15 -5.90
CA LYS A 136 0.41 22.49 -6.03
C LYS A 136 -0.63 23.55 -6.42
N THR A 137 -1.49 23.23 -7.38
CA THR A 137 -2.55 24.16 -7.80
C THR A 137 -3.58 24.40 -6.70
N THR A 138 -3.94 23.36 -5.94
CA THR A 138 -4.86 23.50 -4.79
C THR A 138 -4.23 24.38 -3.69
N LYS A 139 -2.95 24.18 -3.39
CA LYS A 139 -2.21 25.04 -2.46
C LYS A 139 -2.20 26.49 -2.92
N GLU A 140 -2.03 26.74 -4.22
CA GLU A 140 -2.07 28.10 -4.76
C GLU A 140 -3.45 28.75 -4.64
N GLN A 141 -4.53 28.00 -4.87
CA GLN A 141 -5.90 28.52 -4.65
C GLN A 141 -6.14 28.91 -3.18
N ILE A 142 -5.62 28.14 -2.23
CA ILE A 142 -5.69 28.48 -0.80
C ILE A 142 -4.82 29.71 -0.50
N ARG A 143 -3.63 29.81 -1.12
CA ARG A 143 -2.71 30.94 -0.94
C ARG A 143 -3.38 32.26 -1.33
N GLN A 144 -4.06 32.28 -2.47
CA GLN A 144 -4.79 33.44 -2.96
C GLN A 144 -5.91 33.85 -2.00
N VAL A 145 -6.65 32.87 -1.45
CA VAL A 145 -7.69 33.14 -0.44
C VAL A 145 -7.08 33.75 0.82
N MET A 146 -5.92 33.25 1.28
CA MET A 146 -5.24 33.80 2.45
C MET A 146 -4.69 35.21 2.19
N GLN A 147 -4.16 35.48 0.99
CA GLN A 147 -3.72 36.82 0.59
C GLN A 147 -4.88 37.82 0.57
N GLN A 148 -6.00 37.46 -0.04
CA GLN A 148 -7.22 38.26 -0.03
C GLN A 148 -7.68 38.56 1.41
N ALA A 149 -7.65 37.56 2.29
CA ALA A 149 -8.05 37.75 3.68
C ALA A 149 -7.15 38.73 4.44
N VAL A 150 -5.85 38.79 4.12
CA VAL A 150 -4.92 39.77 4.69
C VAL A 150 -5.23 41.17 4.16
N GLU A 151 -5.45 41.32 2.85
CA GLU A 151 -5.80 42.60 2.22
C GLU A 151 -7.10 43.19 2.77
N GLU A 152 -8.11 42.34 2.98
CA GLU A 152 -9.42 42.70 3.54
C GLU A 152 -9.43 42.76 5.08
N GLN A 153 -8.28 42.55 5.73
CA GLN A 153 -8.13 42.55 7.21
C GLN A 153 -9.12 41.62 7.93
N LEU A 154 -9.37 40.45 7.36
CA LEU A 154 -10.32 39.48 7.90
C LEU A 154 -9.76 38.74 9.12
N SER A 155 -10.65 38.39 10.05
CA SER A 155 -10.31 37.51 11.17
C SER A 155 -9.95 36.09 10.70
N HIS A 156 -9.24 35.33 11.53
CA HIS A 156 -8.93 33.92 11.24
C HIS A 156 -10.19 33.06 11.00
N LYS A 157 -11.30 33.35 11.72
CA LYS A 157 -12.59 32.67 11.50
C LYS A 157 -13.16 32.97 10.12
N GLN A 158 -13.10 34.22 9.68
CA GLN A 158 -13.54 34.62 8.33
C GLN A 158 -12.64 34.03 7.25
N THR A 159 -11.32 34.00 7.47
CA THR A 159 -10.37 33.37 6.54
C THR A 159 -10.63 31.87 6.38
N ALA A 160 -10.84 31.14 7.48
CA ALA A 160 -11.19 29.71 7.43
C ALA A 160 -12.50 29.47 6.66
N LYS A 161 -13.49 30.37 6.83
CA LYS A 161 -14.75 30.34 6.08
C LYS A 161 -14.51 30.55 4.58
N LEU A 162 -13.68 31.51 4.17
CA LEU A 162 -13.33 31.71 2.76
C LEU A 162 -12.60 30.50 2.15
N ILE A 163 -11.70 29.86 2.90
CA ILE A 163 -11.02 28.62 2.45
C ILE A 163 -12.06 27.52 2.20
N LEU A 164 -13.06 27.38 3.08
CA LEU A 164 -14.14 26.42 2.90
C LEU A 164 -15.03 26.76 1.68
N GLU A 165 -15.41 28.03 1.51
CA GLU A 165 -16.23 28.50 0.39
C GLU A 165 -15.52 28.29 -0.97
N LYS A 166 -14.18 28.30 -0.99
CA LYS A 166 -13.40 28.01 -2.19
C LYS A 166 -13.66 26.61 -2.77
N ALA A 167 -14.10 25.66 -1.94
CA ALA A 167 -14.52 24.33 -2.39
C ALA A 167 -15.68 24.38 -3.39
N ASP A 168 -16.60 25.32 -3.22
CA ASP A 168 -17.82 25.46 -4.01
C ASP A 168 -17.70 26.53 -5.12
N ALA A 169 -16.54 27.17 -5.23
CA ALA A 169 -16.26 28.19 -6.23
C ALA A 169 -16.32 27.65 -7.67
N ILE A 170 -16.72 28.53 -8.60
CA ILE A 170 -16.89 28.18 -10.02
C ILE A 170 -15.57 27.71 -10.64
N ASP A 171 -14.44 28.32 -10.30
CA ASP A 171 -13.12 27.92 -10.80
C ASP A 171 -12.71 26.54 -10.29
N THR A 172 -12.98 26.23 -9.01
CA THR A 172 -12.77 24.89 -8.43
C THR A 172 -13.63 23.84 -9.14
N LYS A 173 -14.90 24.14 -9.44
CA LYS A 173 -15.79 23.25 -10.21
C LYS A 173 -15.31 23.03 -11.65
N LYS A 174 -14.88 24.10 -12.35
CA LYS A 174 -14.28 24.01 -13.69
C LYS A 174 -13.02 23.14 -13.68
N ARG A 175 -12.17 23.31 -12.68
CA ARG A 175 -10.95 22.52 -12.48
C ARG A 175 -11.26 21.05 -12.18
N ALA A 176 -12.27 20.78 -11.35
CA ALA A 176 -12.71 19.42 -11.06
C ALA A 176 -13.17 18.70 -12.34
N LEU A 177 -13.89 19.39 -13.23
CA LEU A 177 -14.31 18.84 -14.52
C LEU A 177 -13.12 18.58 -15.46
N LEU A 178 -12.12 19.46 -15.48
CA LEU A 178 -10.89 19.27 -16.27
C LEU A 178 -10.11 18.03 -15.82
N ILE A 179 -9.93 17.86 -14.51
CA ILE A 179 -9.24 16.69 -13.92
C ILE A 179 -10.04 15.43 -14.22
N ALA A 180 -11.36 15.46 -13.98
CA ALA A 180 -12.23 14.34 -14.26
C ALA A 180 -12.09 13.90 -15.73
N ARG A 181 -12.18 14.80 -16.70
CA ARG A 181 -12.05 14.45 -18.13
C ARG A 181 -10.68 13.90 -18.49
N THR A 182 -9.62 14.53 -17.98
CA THR A 182 -8.24 14.15 -18.30
C THR A 182 -7.93 12.77 -17.73
N GLU A 183 -8.25 12.54 -16.46
CA GLU A 183 -7.90 11.29 -15.79
C GLU A 183 -8.85 10.15 -16.14
N ASN A 184 -10.07 10.47 -16.58
CA ASN A 184 -10.97 9.49 -17.18
C ASN A 184 -10.42 8.96 -18.52
N ALA A 185 -9.83 9.83 -19.35
CA ALA A 185 -9.16 9.44 -20.59
C ALA A 185 -7.88 8.63 -20.33
N VAL A 186 -7.08 9.03 -19.34
CA VAL A 186 -5.86 8.31 -18.93
C VAL A 186 -6.20 6.92 -18.41
N GLY A 187 -7.12 6.84 -17.44
CA GLY A 187 -7.52 5.60 -16.79
C GLY A 187 -8.13 4.61 -17.77
N SER A 188 -9.02 5.08 -18.65
CA SER A 188 -9.66 4.23 -19.65
C SER A 188 -8.65 3.64 -20.64
N ASN A 189 -7.75 4.44 -21.20
CA ASN A 189 -6.76 3.96 -22.17
C ASN A 189 -5.69 3.07 -21.52
N LYS A 190 -5.31 3.31 -20.26
CA LYS A 190 -4.47 2.36 -19.50
C LYS A 190 -5.18 1.04 -19.27
N GLY A 191 -6.46 1.08 -18.86
CA GLY A 191 -7.27 -0.12 -18.69
C GLY A 191 -7.39 -0.94 -19.98
N ALA A 192 -7.55 -0.27 -21.12
CA ALA A 192 -7.55 -0.88 -22.44
C ALA A 192 -6.21 -1.61 -22.72
N MET A 193 -5.07 -0.96 -22.47
CA MET A 193 -3.75 -1.56 -22.63
C MET A 193 -3.53 -2.76 -21.69
N TYR A 194 -3.96 -2.69 -20.43
CA TYR A 194 -3.82 -3.79 -19.48
C TYR A 194 -4.65 -5.00 -19.89
N ALA A 195 -5.89 -4.79 -20.35
CA ALA A 195 -6.73 -5.85 -20.89
C ALA A 195 -6.07 -6.55 -22.07
N ALA A 196 -5.60 -5.78 -23.06
CA ALA A 196 -4.92 -6.32 -24.24
C ALA A 196 -3.64 -7.07 -23.90
N LYS A 197 -2.80 -6.53 -23.00
CA LYS A 197 -1.55 -7.19 -22.58
C LYS A 197 -1.79 -8.48 -21.79
N SER A 198 -2.96 -8.63 -21.16
CA SER A 198 -3.35 -9.83 -20.41
C SER A 198 -4.14 -10.86 -21.23
N SER A 199 -4.39 -10.63 -22.52
CA SER A 199 -5.35 -11.44 -23.27
C SER A 199 -4.81 -12.76 -23.82
N GLY A 200 -3.50 -12.99 -23.77
CA GLY A 200 -2.87 -14.15 -24.40
C GLY A 200 -2.86 -14.09 -25.94
N LEU A 201 -3.16 -12.93 -26.54
CA LEU A 201 -3.24 -12.75 -27.99
C LEU A 201 -2.06 -11.93 -28.50
N VAL A 202 -1.59 -12.23 -29.72
CA VAL A 202 -0.67 -11.35 -30.43
C VAL A 202 -1.47 -10.20 -31.03
N LEU A 203 -1.39 -9.03 -30.40
CA LEU A 203 -2.19 -7.86 -30.75
C LEU A 203 -1.33 -6.71 -31.31
N TYR A 204 -1.88 -6.04 -32.30
CA TYR A 204 -1.49 -4.70 -32.70
C TYR A 204 -2.43 -3.71 -32.02
N LYS A 205 -1.95 -2.49 -31.79
CA LYS A 205 -2.78 -1.38 -31.30
C LYS A 205 -2.94 -0.33 -32.39
N LYS A 206 -4.11 0.28 -32.44
CA LYS A 206 -4.44 1.39 -33.34
C LYS A 206 -4.98 2.57 -32.55
N TRP A 207 -4.58 3.77 -32.95
CA TRP A 207 -5.08 5.00 -32.36
C TRP A 207 -6.41 5.37 -33.03
N ILE A 208 -7.49 5.43 -32.25
CA ILE A 208 -8.78 5.91 -32.71
C ILE A 208 -8.95 7.35 -32.26
N ALA A 209 -8.68 8.26 -33.19
CA ALA A 209 -8.93 9.68 -33.02
C ALA A 209 -10.44 9.99 -33.10
N ARG A 210 -10.90 10.95 -32.31
CA ARG A 210 -12.24 11.52 -32.52
C ARG A 210 -12.20 12.41 -33.77
N SER A 211 -12.60 11.87 -34.92
CA SER A 211 -12.75 12.65 -36.15
C SER A 211 -14.04 13.50 -36.15
N GLY A 212 -14.03 14.58 -36.93
CA GLY A 212 -15.22 15.39 -37.26
C GLY A 212 -15.73 16.31 -36.15
N ASP A 213 -14.91 16.67 -35.16
CA ASP A 213 -15.25 17.69 -34.15
C ASP A 213 -14.12 18.70 -34.01
N SER A 214 -14.48 20.00 -34.09
CA SER A 214 -13.63 21.18 -33.86
C SER A 214 -12.76 21.14 -32.58
N ARG A 215 -13.13 20.31 -31.60
CA ARG A 215 -12.42 20.18 -30.32
C ARG A 215 -11.28 19.17 -30.34
N THR A 216 -11.11 18.40 -31.41
CA THR A 216 -9.95 17.50 -31.57
C THR A 216 -8.77 18.30 -32.10
N ARG A 217 -7.63 18.20 -31.43
CA ARG A 217 -6.39 18.92 -31.80
C ARG A 217 -5.84 18.40 -33.12
N ASP A 218 -5.16 19.26 -33.88
CA ASP A 218 -4.53 18.90 -35.15
C ASP A 218 -3.61 17.68 -35.03
N ALA A 219 -2.77 17.65 -33.99
CA ALA A 219 -1.90 16.51 -33.70
C ALA A 219 -2.66 15.18 -33.49
N HIS A 220 -3.88 15.23 -32.94
CA HIS A 220 -4.72 14.04 -32.72
C HIS A 220 -5.58 13.73 -33.94
N ALA A 221 -6.02 14.74 -34.68
CA ALA A 221 -6.72 14.59 -35.94
C ALA A 221 -5.82 13.94 -37.01
N GLY A 222 -4.52 14.22 -36.99
CA GLY A 222 -3.51 13.55 -37.82
C GLY A 222 -3.35 12.05 -37.55
N MET A 223 -3.94 11.54 -36.45
CA MET A 223 -3.96 10.10 -36.14
C MET A 223 -5.20 9.38 -36.70
N VAL A 224 -6.10 10.09 -37.38
CA VAL A 224 -7.20 9.47 -38.12
C VAL A 224 -6.61 8.51 -39.16
N ASP A 225 -7.20 7.32 -39.27
CA ASP A 225 -6.71 6.24 -40.14
C ASP A 225 -5.25 5.80 -39.87
N SER A 226 -4.73 6.07 -38.67
CA SER A 226 -3.41 5.60 -38.27
C SER A 226 -3.25 4.10 -38.48
N THR A 227 -2.09 3.72 -38.99
CA THR A 227 -1.77 2.30 -39.21
C THR A 227 -1.66 1.58 -37.85
N PRO A 228 -2.18 0.34 -37.72
CA PRO A 228 -1.93 -0.47 -36.53
C PRO A 228 -0.42 -0.68 -36.33
N ILE A 229 0.05 -0.50 -35.10
CA ILE A 229 1.45 -0.73 -34.71
C ILE A 229 1.52 -1.83 -33.65
N PRO A 230 2.66 -2.52 -33.48
CA PRO A 230 2.88 -3.44 -32.37
C PRO A 230 2.50 -2.82 -31.02
N ILE A 231 1.90 -3.62 -30.12
CA ILE A 231 1.34 -3.13 -28.84
C ILE A 231 2.36 -2.39 -27.97
N ASP A 232 3.65 -2.77 -28.03
CA ASP A 232 4.74 -2.16 -27.25
C ASP A 232 5.47 -1.03 -27.99
N GLN A 233 5.13 -0.73 -29.25
CA GLN A 233 5.69 0.40 -29.98
C GLN A 233 5.00 1.70 -29.57
N ALA A 234 5.73 2.81 -29.44
CA ALA A 234 5.15 4.11 -29.18
C ALA A 234 4.50 4.71 -30.44
N PHE A 235 3.35 5.36 -30.29
CA PHE A 235 2.82 6.27 -31.31
C PHE A 235 3.63 7.57 -31.33
N GLU A 236 3.67 8.21 -32.49
CA GLU A 236 4.18 9.57 -32.67
C GLU A 236 2.99 10.48 -32.97
N VAL A 237 2.71 11.43 -32.06
CA VAL A 237 1.50 12.26 -32.08
C VAL A 237 1.93 13.72 -31.96
N GLY A 238 1.99 14.42 -33.10
CA GLY A 238 2.46 15.82 -33.13
C GLY A 238 3.90 16.01 -32.65
N GLY A 239 4.79 15.07 -32.99
CA GLY A 239 6.21 15.10 -32.59
C GLY A 239 6.50 14.61 -31.17
N GLU A 240 5.48 14.21 -30.40
CA GLU A 240 5.62 13.61 -29.08
C GLU A 240 5.34 12.11 -29.11
N LYS A 241 6.04 11.34 -28.27
CA LYS A 241 5.85 9.89 -28.18
C LYS A 241 4.84 9.54 -27.10
N MET A 242 3.92 8.62 -27.39
CA MET A 242 2.88 8.17 -26.46
C MET A 242 2.60 6.68 -26.61
N MET A 243 2.44 5.94 -25.52
CA MET A 243 2.06 4.53 -25.59
C MET A 243 0.57 4.33 -25.92
N GLN A 244 -0.27 5.26 -25.49
CA GLN A 244 -1.71 5.30 -25.75
C GLN A 244 -2.21 6.75 -25.56
N PRO A 245 -3.46 7.09 -25.94
CA PRO A 245 -4.00 8.41 -25.65
C PRO A 245 -3.99 8.72 -24.15
N GLY A 246 -3.56 9.93 -23.81
CA GLY A 246 -3.41 10.37 -22.42
C GLY A 246 -2.15 9.89 -21.70
N ASP A 247 -1.21 9.25 -22.39
CA ASP A 247 0.05 8.79 -21.81
C ASP A 247 1.12 9.90 -21.73
N SER A 248 1.64 10.17 -20.54
CA SER A 248 2.79 11.07 -20.31
C SER A 248 4.11 10.33 -20.05
N SER A 249 4.10 8.99 -20.06
CA SER A 249 5.26 8.17 -19.66
C SER A 249 6.53 8.41 -20.50
N LEU A 250 6.37 8.85 -21.75
CA LEU A 250 7.45 9.14 -22.70
C LEU A 250 7.71 10.65 -22.88
N GLY A 251 7.18 11.49 -21.99
CA GLY A 251 7.46 12.93 -21.96
C GLY A 251 6.49 13.82 -22.75
N ALA A 252 5.36 13.28 -23.22
CA ALA A 252 4.31 14.07 -23.85
C ALA A 252 3.77 15.15 -22.89
N LYS A 253 3.54 16.36 -23.41
CA LYS A 253 3.19 17.53 -22.60
C LYS A 253 1.68 17.63 -22.37
N ALA A 254 1.28 18.42 -21.38
CA ALA A 254 -0.11 18.60 -20.98
C ALA A 254 -1.03 19.02 -22.15
N HIS A 255 -0.53 19.85 -23.07
CA HIS A 255 -1.30 20.31 -24.24
C HIS A 255 -1.72 19.14 -25.14
N ASN A 256 -0.98 18.03 -25.16
CA ASN A 256 -1.25 16.85 -25.97
C ASN A 256 -2.05 15.76 -25.22
N ILE A 257 -2.29 15.96 -23.92
CA ILE A 257 -2.87 14.95 -23.00
C ILE A 257 -4.23 15.37 -22.44
N CYS A 258 -4.34 16.60 -21.91
CA CYS A 258 -5.52 17.03 -21.16
C CYS A 258 -6.78 17.03 -22.03
N ASN A 259 -7.95 16.74 -21.47
CA ASN A 259 -9.23 16.69 -22.21
C ASN A 259 -9.22 15.81 -23.50
N CYS A 260 -8.30 14.84 -23.60
CA CYS A 260 -8.27 13.93 -24.75
C CYS A 260 -9.55 13.06 -24.77
N ARG A 261 -10.05 12.76 -25.98
CA ARG A 261 -11.25 11.93 -26.23
C ARG A 261 -10.98 10.80 -27.21
N CYS A 262 -9.70 10.58 -27.50
CA CYS A 262 -9.22 9.49 -28.33
C CYS A 262 -9.16 8.21 -27.51
N THR A 263 -9.20 7.07 -28.18
CA THR A 263 -9.06 5.76 -27.54
C THR A 263 -8.08 4.87 -28.28
N VAL A 264 -7.44 3.95 -27.57
CA VAL A 264 -6.67 2.87 -28.18
C VAL A 264 -7.57 1.65 -28.40
N ALA A 265 -7.47 1.04 -29.57
CA ALA A 265 -8.12 -0.22 -29.91
C ALA A 265 -7.07 -1.26 -30.31
N PHE A 266 -7.48 -2.54 -30.31
CA PHE A 266 -6.57 -3.67 -30.54
C PHE A 266 -7.08 -4.55 -31.67
N ILE A 267 -6.16 -5.02 -32.49
CA ILE A 267 -6.42 -5.81 -33.69
C ILE A 267 -5.54 -7.07 -33.63
N PRO A 268 -6.11 -8.29 -33.77
CA PRO A 268 -5.32 -9.51 -33.86
C PRO A 268 -4.32 -9.47 -35.02
N ALA A 269 -3.11 -9.99 -34.80
CA ALA A 269 -2.06 -10.02 -35.82
C ALA A 269 -2.51 -10.70 -37.14
N SER A 270 -3.38 -11.72 -37.05
CA SER A 270 -3.95 -12.40 -38.22
C SER A 270 -4.71 -11.45 -39.15
N GLU A 271 -5.40 -10.44 -38.61
CA GLU A 271 -6.17 -9.47 -39.39
C GLU A 271 -5.29 -8.39 -40.03
N VAL A 272 -4.18 -8.03 -39.38
CA VAL A 272 -3.21 -7.04 -39.91
C VAL A 272 -2.40 -7.63 -41.07
N ILE A 273 -1.92 -8.87 -40.92
CA ILE A 273 -1.10 -9.55 -41.94
C ILE A 273 -1.90 -9.82 -43.23
N GLN A 274 -3.19 -10.12 -43.11
CA GLN A 274 -4.07 -10.36 -44.27
C GLN A 274 -4.33 -9.11 -45.10
N GLN A 275 -4.17 -7.90 -44.54
CA GLN A 275 -4.44 -6.63 -45.21
C GLN A 275 -3.23 -6.04 -45.95
N GLY A 276 -2.08 -6.75 -46.01
CA GLY A 276 -0.87 -6.26 -46.70
C GLY A 276 -0.23 -5.02 -46.05
N VAL A 277 -0.62 -4.70 -44.81
CA VAL A 277 -0.16 -3.52 -44.08
C VAL A 277 1.18 -3.82 -43.40
N ASN A 278 2.26 -3.32 -44.01
CA ASN A 278 3.62 -3.15 -43.49
C ASN A 278 4.33 -4.38 -42.87
N ASN A 279 5.32 -4.90 -43.60
CA ASN A 279 6.44 -5.64 -43.00
C ASN A 279 7.19 -4.72 -42.01
N PRO A 280 7.36 -5.11 -40.74
CA PRO A 280 8.06 -4.27 -39.76
C PRO A 280 9.55 -4.14 -40.08
N VAL A 281 10.09 -2.93 -39.88
CA VAL A 281 11.54 -2.66 -39.88
C VAL A 281 12.19 -3.40 -38.70
N PRO A 282 13.36 -4.03 -38.88
CA PRO A 282 14.06 -4.70 -37.79
C PRO A 282 14.35 -3.73 -36.64
N VAL A 283 13.87 -4.06 -35.45
CA VAL A 283 14.16 -3.32 -34.21
C VAL A 283 15.67 -3.37 -33.98
N LYS A 284 16.36 -2.23 -34.10
CA LYS A 284 17.73 -2.06 -33.57
C LYS A 284 17.67 -2.26 -32.05
N LYS A 285 18.59 -3.08 -31.53
CA LYS A 285 18.68 -3.65 -30.18
C LYS A 285 17.85 -2.93 -29.11
N PRO A 286 17.03 -3.67 -28.32
CA PRO A 286 16.27 -3.09 -27.23
C PRO A 286 17.20 -2.40 -26.24
N VAL A 287 16.82 -1.20 -25.81
CA VAL A 287 17.33 -0.64 -24.55
C VAL A 287 17.02 -1.68 -23.49
N LYS A 288 18.05 -2.22 -22.83
CA LYS A 288 17.90 -3.14 -21.70
C LYS A 288 17.03 -2.46 -20.65
N GLN A 289 15.77 -2.85 -20.55
CA GLN A 289 15.03 -2.67 -19.31
C GLN A 289 15.71 -3.56 -18.27
N PRO A 290 15.95 -3.09 -17.05
CA PRO A 290 16.55 -3.93 -16.03
C PRO A 290 15.65 -5.14 -15.80
N ASP A 291 16.23 -6.33 -15.96
CA ASP A 291 15.59 -7.62 -15.70
C ASP A 291 15.17 -7.66 -14.23
N LEU A 292 13.91 -7.32 -14.00
CA LEU A 292 13.22 -7.57 -12.75
C LEU A 292 11.97 -8.35 -13.10
N PHE A 293 11.97 -9.64 -12.69
CA PHE A 293 10.81 -10.52 -12.54
C PHE A 293 10.40 -11.40 -13.74
N ASP A 294 11.32 -12.24 -14.23
CA ASP A 294 10.93 -13.51 -14.86
C ASP A 294 10.62 -14.55 -13.77
N LYS A 295 9.40 -14.49 -13.23
CA LYS A 295 8.66 -15.63 -12.66
C LYS A 295 7.19 -15.20 -12.44
N PRO A 296 6.21 -15.94 -12.97
CA PRO A 296 4.80 -15.62 -12.77
C PRO A 296 4.47 -15.74 -11.28
N ILE A 297 4.17 -14.60 -10.65
CA ILE A 297 3.64 -14.57 -9.29
C ILE A 297 2.19 -15.02 -9.38
N LEU A 298 1.88 -16.16 -8.79
CA LEU A 298 0.52 -16.66 -8.62
C LEU A 298 -0.20 -15.73 -7.63
N ILE A 299 -0.91 -14.71 -8.13
CA ILE A 299 -1.64 -13.76 -7.29
C ILE A 299 -3.03 -14.34 -7.01
N GLN A 300 -3.13 -15.11 -5.92
CA GLN A 300 -4.40 -15.35 -5.24
C GLN A 300 -4.79 -14.05 -4.53
N ASP A 301 -5.79 -13.33 -5.03
CA ASP A 301 -6.64 -12.35 -4.32
C ASP A 301 -5.97 -11.62 -3.12
N LEU A 302 -4.84 -10.94 -3.36
CA LEU A 302 -3.85 -10.54 -2.32
C LEU A 302 -4.30 -9.43 -1.35
N ASN A 303 -5.52 -8.92 -1.47
CA ASN A 303 -6.01 -7.86 -0.59
C ASN A 303 -7.01 -8.35 0.47
N ARG A 304 -7.41 -9.62 0.45
CA ARG A 304 -8.28 -10.17 1.47
C ARG A 304 -7.80 -11.55 1.89
N PHE A 305 -7.44 -11.66 3.17
CA PHE A 305 -7.16 -12.94 3.79
C PHE A 305 -8.39 -13.85 3.64
N LYS A 306 -8.19 -15.05 3.09
CA LYS A 306 -9.22 -16.09 2.99
C LYS A 306 -8.93 -17.13 4.07
N PRO A 307 -9.83 -17.30 5.05
CA PRO A 307 -9.71 -18.35 6.05
C PRO A 307 -9.67 -19.73 5.38
N ALA A 308 -8.77 -20.59 5.85
CA ALA A 308 -8.71 -21.99 5.49
C ALA A 308 -9.85 -22.77 6.14
N SER A 309 -10.29 -23.85 5.49
CA SER A 309 -11.31 -24.77 6.01
C SER A 309 -10.73 -25.82 6.95
N THR A 310 -9.41 -26.04 6.91
CA THR A 310 -8.72 -27.01 7.78
C THR A 310 -7.37 -26.46 8.27
N VAL A 311 -6.88 -26.99 9.39
CA VAL A 311 -5.53 -26.64 9.92
C VAL A 311 -4.42 -26.99 8.92
N LYS A 312 -4.57 -28.09 8.19
CA LYS A 312 -3.60 -28.50 7.16
C LYS A 312 -3.56 -27.51 5.99
N GLU A 313 -4.72 -27.03 5.56
CA GLU A 313 -4.80 -25.97 4.55
C GLU A 313 -4.22 -24.65 5.08
N ALA A 314 -4.47 -24.30 6.36
CA ALA A 314 -3.84 -23.15 7.01
C ALA A 314 -2.31 -23.28 7.05
N GLN A 315 -1.78 -24.46 7.34
CA GLN A 315 -0.33 -24.73 7.35
C GLN A 315 0.28 -24.57 5.95
N GLN A 316 -0.39 -25.11 4.93
CA GLN A 316 0.03 -24.96 3.53
C GLN A 316 -0.03 -23.49 3.08
N TRP A 317 -1.01 -22.73 3.54
CA TRP A 317 -1.15 -21.31 3.23
C TRP A 317 0.09 -20.51 3.65
N ILE A 318 0.67 -20.78 4.82
CA ILE A 318 1.91 -20.11 5.30
C ILE A 318 3.06 -20.30 4.31
N VAL A 319 3.27 -21.54 3.86
CA VAL A 319 4.36 -21.88 2.93
C VAL A 319 4.09 -21.31 1.54
N ASN A 320 2.88 -21.48 1.03
CA ASN A 320 2.47 -21.03 -0.30
C ASN A 320 2.53 -19.50 -0.45
N ASN A 321 2.27 -18.75 0.63
CA ASN A 321 2.32 -17.28 0.63
C ASN A 321 3.69 -16.72 1.07
N GLN A 322 4.73 -17.56 1.11
CA GLN A 322 6.10 -17.16 1.45
C GLN A 322 6.21 -16.45 2.81
N ILE A 323 5.36 -16.84 3.76
CA ILE A 323 5.45 -16.36 5.14
C ILE A 323 6.63 -17.05 5.83
N ALA A 324 6.72 -18.37 5.72
CA ALA A 324 7.83 -19.18 6.19
C ALA A 324 8.17 -20.31 5.20
N LYS A 325 9.41 -20.78 5.18
CA LYS A 325 9.81 -21.97 4.39
C LYS A 325 9.22 -23.25 4.97
N GLU A 326 9.19 -23.34 6.29
CA GLU A 326 8.62 -24.47 7.03
C GLU A 326 7.60 -23.99 8.05
N ALA A 327 6.45 -24.66 8.12
CA ALA A 327 5.39 -24.36 9.07
C ALA A 327 4.98 -25.63 9.81
N ASN A 328 5.04 -25.59 11.14
CA ASN A 328 4.63 -26.67 12.02
C ASN A 328 3.51 -26.15 12.94
N ILE A 329 2.29 -26.16 12.44
CA ILE A 329 1.10 -25.71 13.18
C ILE A 329 0.03 -26.81 13.34
N ASP A 330 0.35 -28.05 12.97
CA ASP A 330 -0.54 -29.22 13.10
C ASP A 330 -0.97 -29.52 14.55
N TRP A 331 -0.31 -28.92 15.54
CA TRP A 331 -0.69 -28.99 16.95
C TRP A 331 -1.87 -28.07 17.32
N ILE A 332 -2.23 -27.12 16.45
CA ILE A 332 -3.45 -26.32 16.58
C ILE A 332 -4.64 -27.22 16.27
N LYS A 333 -5.62 -27.25 17.17
CA LYS A 333 -6.81 -28.10 17.04
C LYS A 333 -8.02 -27.35 16.49
N ASP A 334 -8.01 -26.02 16.59
CA ASP A 334 -9.08 -25.14 16.16
C ASP A 334 -8.65 -24.40 14.88
N VAL A 335 -9.40 -24.59 13.80
CA VAL A 335 -9.10 -23.95 12.52
C VAL A 335 -9.20 -22.43 12.61
N ASP A 336 -10.04 -21.88 13.49
CA ASP A 336 -10.18 -20.44 13.67
C ASP A 336 -8.91 -19.84 14.28
N VAL A 337 -8.26 -20.56 15.20
CA VAL A 337 -6.96 -20.16 15.76
C VAL A 337 -5.87 -20.18 14.67
N ALA A 338 -5.84 -21.21 13.83
CA ALA A 338 -4.90 -21.28 12.71
C ALA A 338 -5.14 -20.14 11.70
N ASN A 339 -6.41 -19.79 11.46
CA ASN A 339 -6.81 -18.68 10.61
C ASN A 339 -6.48 -17.32 11.21
N GLU A 340 -6.58 -17.15 12.53
CA GLU A 340 -6.14 -15.93 13.22
C GLU A 340 -4.64 -15.73 13.04
N VAL A 341 -3.83 -16.77 13.30
CA VAL A 341 -2.37 -16.73 13.05
C VAL A 341 -2.09 -16.30 11.61
N ASN A 342 -2.71 -16.96 10.63
CA ASN A 342 -2.49 -16.65 9.23
C ASN A 342 -2.97 -15.25 8.83
N GLY A 343 -4.10 -14.79 9.37
CA GLY A 343 -4.64 -13.45 9.13
C GLY A 343 -3.71 -12.36 9.64
N VAL A 344 -3.15 -12.53 10.84
CA VAL A 344 -2.16 -11.61 11.40
C VAL A 344 -0.87 -11.61 10.57
N LEU A 345 -0.37 -12.80 10.18
CA LEU A 345 0.81 -12.92 9.31
C LEU A 345 0.59 -12.28 7.93
N PHE A 346 -0.61 -12.44 7.37
CA PHE A 346 -1.02 -11.80 6.11
C PHE A 346 -0.99 -10.27 6.23
N GLU A 347 -1.58 -9.73 7.30
CA GLU A 347 -1.57 -8.29 7.56
C GLU A 347 -0.14 -7.77 7.65
N LEU A 348 0.69 -8.41 8.48
CA LEU A 348 2.08 -8.01 8.69
C LEU A 348 2.90 -8.07 7.39
N LYS A 349 2.70 -9.11 6.58
CA LYS A 349 3.40 -9.26 5.29
C LYS A 349 3.00 -8.14 4.33
N ASN A 350 1.71 -7.85 4.23
CA ASN A 350 1.19 -6.83 3.32
C ASN A 350 1.54 -5.40 3.77
N ARG A 351 1.48 -5.12 5.08
CA ARG A 351 1.77 -3.79 5.62
C ARG A 351 3.26 -3.49 5.61
N PHE A 352 4.11 -4.46 5.97
CA PHE A 352 5.53 -4.19 6.27
C PHE A 352 6.52 -4.90 5.35
N GLY A 353 6.11 -5.91 4.58
CA GLY A 353 6.97 -6.55 3.58
C GLY A 353 8.17 -7.29 4.17
N PHE A 354 7.98 -7.98 5.30
CA PHE A 354 9.03 -8.74 5.98
C PHE A 354 9.55 -9.91 5.13
N ASP A 355 10.81 -10.31 5.32
CA ASP A 355 11.44 -11.42 4.61
C ASP A 355 10.90 -12.76 5.09
N SER A 356 10.71 -13.71 4.17
CA SER A 356 10.20 -15.05 4.50
C SER A 356 11.01 -15.70 5.62
N LEU A 357 10.32 -16.15 6.68
CA LEU A 357 10.93 -16.85 7.80
C LEU A 357 11.48 -18.19 7.33
N VAL A 358 12.48 -18.72 8.03
CA VAL A 358 12.90 -20.11 7.86
C VAL A 358 11.83 -21.03 8.43
N GLN A 359 11.33 -20.74 9.63
CA GLN A 359 10.44 -21.67 10.31
C GLN A 359 9.43 -20.96 11.24
N ILE A 360 8.23 -21.53 11.35
CA ILE A 360 7.20 -21.10 12.30
C ILE A 360 6.54 -22.29 13.02
N GLY A 361 6.16 -22.10 14.28
CA GLY A 361 5.26 -22.99 15.02
C GLY A 361 5.94 -24.04 15.90
N ASN A 362 7.26 -23.98 16.07
CA ASN A 362 7.96 -24.80 17.06
C ASN A 362 7.78 -24.25 18.47
N ASN A 363 7.95 -25.10 19.50
CA ASN A 363 7.94 -24.61 20.88
C ASN A 363 9.17 -23.71 21.16
N PRO A 364 8.99 -22.64 21.95
CA PRO A 364 10.10 -21.85 22.47
C PRO A 364 11.06 -22.73 23.29
N LYS A 365 12.36 -22.42 23.24
CA LYS A 365 13.37 -23.13 24.06
C LYS A 365 13.16 -22.91 25.56
N GLN A 366 12.62 -21.75 25.94
CA GLN A 366 12.36 -21.40 27.34
C GLN A 366 10.95 -21.82 27.75
N ASN A 367 10.85 -22.67 28.78
CA ASN A 367 9.59 -23.18 29.30
C ASN A 367 8.70 -22.12 29.97
N SER A 368 9.10 -20.86 30.07
CA SER A 368 8.26 -19.72 30.50
C SER A 368 7.73 -18.84 29.36
N ALA A 369 8.38 -18.84 28.19
CA ALA A 369 8.03 -17.97 27.06
C ALA A 369 6.77 -18.43 26.30
N LEU A 370 5.79 -17.53 26.12
CA LEU A 370 4.55 -17.83 25.37
C LEU A 370 4.81 -17.97 23.87
N MET A 371 5.68 -17.10 23.35
CA MET A 371 6.26 -17.16 22.03
C MET A 371 7.73 -16.75 22.14
N SER A 372 8.52 -17.02 21.11
CA SER A 372 9.83 -16.42 20.99
C SER A 372 10.25 -16.28 19.53
N ALA A 373 10.69 -15.08 19.16
CA ALA A 373 11.12 -14.79 17.81
C ALA A 373 12.63 -14.55 17.68
N ASN A 374 13.07 -14.71 16.43
CA ASN A 374 14.32 -14.20 15.91
C ASN A 374 14.06 -13.75 14.46
N TYR A 375 14.98 -13.03 13.82
CA TYR A 375 14.90 -12.53 12.44
C TYR A 375 14.53 -13.57 11.36
N LYS A 376 14.52 -14.88 11.67
CA LYS A 376 14.18 -15.98 10.77
C LYS A 376 13.14 -16.96 11.33
N THR A 377 12.75 -16.87 12.60
CA THR A 377 11.95 -17.93 13.22
C THR A 377 10.93 -17.35 14.17
N LEU A 378 9.72 -17.89 14.16
CA LEU A 378 8.70 -17.61 15.17
C LEU A 378 8.31 -18.91 15.88
N ASN A 379 8.66 -19.01 17.16
CA ASN A 379 8.29 -20.14 18.00
C ASN A 379 7.00 -19.79 18.77
N ILE A 380 6.07 -20.72 18.82
CA ILE A 380 4.76 -20.55 19.43
C ILE A 380 4.57 -21.69 20.44
N ARG A 381 4.22 -21.37 21.69
CA ARG A 381 4.01 -22.40 22.71
C ARG A 381 2.78 -23.23 22.41
N ASN A 382 2.99 -24.47 21.97
CA ASN A 382 1.92 -25.33 21.48
C ASN A 382 0.84 -25.52 22.54
N SER A 383 1.17 -25.72 23.82
CA SER A 383 0.19 -25.94 24.89
C SER A 383 -0.73 -24.75 25.18
N TYR A 384 -0.34 -23.55 24.78
CA TYR A 384 -0.98 -22.31 25.17
C TYR A 384 -1.99 -21.80 24.13
N TRP A 385 -1.78 -22.19 22.86
CA TRP A 385 -2.48 -21.66 21.70
C TRP A 385 -3.22 -22.74 20.89
N LYS A 386 -3.59 -23.89 21.52
CA LYS A 386 -4.20 -25.02 20.78
C LYS A 386 -5.63 -24.76 20.30
N THR A 387 -6.43 -24.10 21.12
CA THR A 387 -7.87 -23.86 20.91
C THR A 387 -8.27 -22.52 21.52
N ASN A 388 -9.35 -21.92 21.04
CA ASN A 388 -9.89 -20.68 21.59
C ASN A 388 -10.20 -20.78 23.10
N ASP A 389 -10.74 -21.92 23.57
CA ASP A 389 -11.02 -22.13 24.99
C ASP A 389 -9.76 -22.12 25.86
N ILE A 390 -8.68 -22.74 25.39
CA ILE A 390 -7.40 -22.74 26.10
C ILE A 390 -6.84 -21.33 26.17
N ILE A 391 -6.91 -20.58 25.05
CA ILE A 391 -6.45 -19.19 24.99
C ILE A 391 -7.21 -18.32 25.99
N LYS A 392 -8.55 -18.38 25.99
CA LYS A 392 -9.40 -17.62 26.90
C LYS A 392 -9.15 -17.97 28.36
N LYS A 393 -9.04 -19.28 28.68
CA LYS A 393 -8.73 -19.74 30.03
C LYS A 393 -7.36 -19.24 30.50
N ASN A 394 -6.35 -19.33 29.64
CA ASN A 394 -5.00 -18.89 29.94
C ASN A 394 -4.94 -17.37 30.16
N TYR A 395 -5.61 -16.59 29.30
CA TYR A 395 -5.75 -15.15 29.47
C TYR A 395 -6.37 -14.81 30.84
N GLN A 396 -7.54 -15.37 31.13
CA GLN A 396 -8.23 -15.17 32.42
C GLN A 396 -7.34 -15.54 33.61
N SER A 397 -6.59 -16.64 33.52
CA SER A 397 -5.68 -17.04 34.60
C SER A 397 -4.54 -16.04 34.83
N ASN A 398 -4.07 -15.37 33.78
CA ASN A 398 -3.00 -14.37 33.86
C ASN A 398 -3.49 -12.99 34.32
N THR A 399 -4.76 -12.64 34.03
CA THR A 399 -5.30 -11.28 34.22
C THR A 399 -6.30 -11.16 35.37
N SER A 400 -6.74 -12.26 35.99
CA SER A 400 -7.83 -12.30 36.98
C SER A 400 -7.68 -11.35 38.16
N GLU A 401 -6.48 -11.21 38.72
CA GLU A 401 -6.22 -10.32 39.86
C GLU A 401 -6.05 -8.85 39.42
N GLY A 402 -5.69 -8.62 38.14
CA GLY A 402 -5.32 -7.29 37.63
C GLY A 402 -3.91 -6.86 38.07
N TYR A 403 -3.13 -6.29 37.15
CA TYR A 403 -1.73 -5.94 37.39
C TYR A 403 -1.52 -5.02 38.60
N GLN A 404 -2.30 -3.93 38.66
CA GLN A 404 -2.21 -2.91 39.71
C GLN A 404 -2.50 -3.46 41.12
N VAL A 405 -3.52 -4.31 41.24
CA VAL A 405 -3.88 -4.97 42.50
C VAL A 405 -2.74 -5.88 42.95
N ARG A 406 -2.23 -6.72 42.05
CA ARG A 406 -1.11 -7.62 42.34
C ARG A 406 0.16 -6.88 42.75
N MET A 407 0.50 -5.78 42.06
CA MET A 407 1.68 -4.97 42.41
C MET A 407 1.52 -4.28 43.77
N THR A 408 0.33 -3.75 44.07
CA THR A 408 0.04 -3.10 45.36
C THR A 408 0.17 -4.08 46.52
N LYS A 409 -0.45 -5.26 46.39
CA LYS A 409 -0.36 -6.34 47.39
C LYS A 409 1.09 -6.82 47.60
N ASN A 410 1.83 -7.01 46.51
CA ASN A 410 3.24 -7.43 46.59
C ASN A 410 4.13 -6.35 47.24
N LEU A 411 3.84 -5.07 47.01
CA LEU A 411 4.54 -3.97 47.66
C LEU A 411 4.27 -3.97 49.17
N GLU A 412 3.03 -4.15 49.60
CA GLU A 412 2.67 -4.24 51.03
C GLU A 412 3.40 -5.40 51.72
N ILE A 413 3.42 -6.58 51.11
CA ILE A 413 4.15 -7.75 51.61
C ILE A 413 5.66 -7.44 51.69
N ALA A 414 6.23 -6.83 50.65
CA ALA A 414 7.65 -6.49 50.62
C ALA A 414 8.02 -5.45 51.69
N ARG A 415 7.16 -4.45 51.92
CA ARG A 415 7.34 -3.44 52.98
C ARG A 415 7.29 -4.07 54.36
N HIS A 416 6.30 -4.92 54.63
CA HIS A 416 6.19 -5.64 55.88
C HIS A 416 7.43 -6.53 56.15
N ASN A 417 7.90 -7.27 55.15
CA ASN A 417 9.10 -8.09 55.26
C ASN A 417 10.37 -7.26 55.47
N TYR A 418 10.49 -6.09 54.82
CA TYR A 418 11.60 -5.17 55.07
C TYR A 418 11.55 -4.60 56.50
N GLU A 419 10.37 -4.17 56.95
CA GLU A 419 10.19 -3.58 58.28
C GLU A 419 10.54 -4.55 59.40
N SER A 420 10.17 -5.82 59.25
CA SER A 420 10.41 -6.90 60.23
C SER A 420 11.84 -7.43 60.21
N THR A 421 12.47 -7.57 59.03
CA THR A 421 13.81 -8.18 58.92
C THR A 421 14.96 -7.18 58.83
N LYS A 422 14.67 -5.93 58.43
CA LYS A 422 15.66 -4.91 58.02
C LYS A 422 16.66 -5.38 56.94
N ASN A 423 16.34 -6.45 56.21
CA ASN A 423 17.23 -7.00 55.19
C ASN A 423 17.23 -6.12 53.92
N TYR A 424 18.41 -5.69 53.48
CA TYR A 424 18.60 -4.86 52.29
C TYR A 424 18.01 -5.47 51.01
N ARG A 425 17.93 -6.80 50.89
CA ARG A 425 17.28 -7.48 49.76
C ARG A 425 15.81 -7.09 49.65
N TRP A 426 15.10 -6.98 50.77
CA TRP A 426 13.70 -6.54 50.78
C TRP A 426 13.57 -5.05 50.45
N LEU A 427 14.50 -4.20 50.89
CA LEU A 427 14.52 -2.79 50.49
C LEU A 427 14.64 -2.62 48.96
N LYS A 428 15.45 -3.46 48.30
CA LYS A 428 15.57 -3.46 46.83
C LYS A 428 14.24 -3.85 46.17
N ILE A 429 13.59 -4.91 46.66
CA ILE A 429 12.30 -5.38 46.14
C ILE A 429 11.19 -4.31 46.35
N VAL A 430 11.19 -3.61 47.49
CA VAL A 430 10.26 -2.50 47.75
C VAL A 430 10.42 -1.42 46.68
N LYS A 431 11.64 -0.97 46.40
CA LYS A 431 11.91 0.05 45.36
C LYS A 431 11.49 -0.42 43.96
N GLU A 432 11.72 -1.70 43.65
CA GLU A 432 11.28 -2.31 42.39
C GLU A 432 9.75 -2.27 42.25
N TYR A 433 9.01 -2.64 43.31
CA TYR A 433 7.54 -2.60 43.27
C TYR A 433 6.98 -1.17 43.27
N GLU A 434 7.61 -0.22 43.98
CA GLU A 434 7.24 1.20 43.91
C GLU A 434 7.36 1.76 42.50
N GLU A 435 8.38 1.31 41.76
CA GLU A 435 8.54 1.66 40.35
C GLU A 435 7.49 0.97 39.47
N HIS A 436 7.25 -0.32 39.69
CA HIS A 436 6.28 -1.11 38.92
C HIS A 436 4.83 -0.62 39.07
N ILE A 437 4.44 -0.11 40.23
CA ILE A 437 3.08 0.44 40.45
C ILE A 437 2.78 1.62 39.53
N LYS A 438 3.79 2.34 39.06
CA LYS A 438 3.59 3.46 38.12
C LYS A 438 3.05 2.99 36.76
N PHE A 439 3.24 1.73 36.40
CA PHE A 439 2.77 1.17 35.13
C PHE A 439 1.35 0.66 35.22
N LYS A 440 0.50 0.93 34.22
CA LYS A 440 -0.88 0.40 34.21
C LYS A 440 -0.94 -1.12 34.01
N ARG A 441 0.07 -1.71 33.38
CA ARG A 441 0.08 -3.09 32.88
C ARG A 441 1.49 -3.67 32.84
N TRP A 442 1.57 -4.99 32.93
CA TRP A 442 2.83 -5.72 32.73
C TRP A 442 3.26 -5.69 31.26
N THR A 443 2.36 -6.03 30.35
CA THR A 443 2.57 -6.07 28.89
C THR A 443 1.39 -5.40 28.17
N VAL A 444 1.57 -4.95 26.93
CA VAL A 444 0.51 -4.36 26.11
C VAL A 444 -0.37 -5.45 25.50
N GLU A 445 -1.63 -5.48 25.91
CA GLU A 445 -2.66 -6.38 25.40
C GLU A 445 -4.03 -5.67 25.34
N TYR A 446 -4.94 -6.19 24.50
CA TYR A 446 -6.26 -5.58 24.22
C TYR A 446 -7.42 -6.55 24.44
N GLY A 447 -7.35 -7.37 25.49
CA GLY A 447 -8.41 -8.31 25.84
C GLY A 447 -8.21 -9.72 25.29
N ALA A 448 -9.04 -10.65 25.76
CA ALA A 448 -8.94 -12.07 25.43
C ALA A 448 -9.06 -12.34 23.92
N ASP A 449 -9.94 -11.62 23.23
CA ASP A 449 -10.20 -11.79 21.79
C ASP A 449 -9.05 -11.29 20.90
N LYS A 450 -8.12 -10.52 21.46
CA LYS A 450 -6.94 -9.98 20.76
C LYS A 450 -5.63 -10.55 21.28
N TYR A 451 -5.68 -11.47 22.25
CA TYR A 451 -4.49 -11.90 22.98
C TYR A 451 -3.46 -12.62 22.10
N LEU A 452 -3.92 -13.48 21.18
CA LEU A 452 -3.05 -14.15 20.22
C LEU A 452 -2.46 -13.15 19.23
N GLU A 453 -3.31 -12.32 18.61
CA GLU A 453 -2.89 -11.22 17.73
C GLU A 453 -1.84 -10.30 18.37
N THR A 454 -2.07 -9.81 19.60
CA THR A 454 -1.13 -8.91 20.29
C THR A 454 0.19 -9.59 20.60
N THR A 455 0.15 -10.87 20.97
CA THR A 455 1.38 -11.65 21.22
C THR A 455 2.18 -11.83 19.92
N ILE A 456 1.52 -12.11 18.80
CA ILE A 456 2.21 -12.20 17.49
C ILE A 456 2.78 -10.84 17.08
N HIS A 457 2.02 -9.74 17.26
CA HIS A 457 2.51 -8.40 16.98
C HIS A 457 3.78 -8.07 17.78
N HIS A 458 3.81 -8.41 19.07
CA HIS A 458 5.00 -8.21 19.92
C HIS A 458 6.22 -8.92 19.33
N GLU A 459 6.10 -10.22 19.06
CA GLU A 459 7.19 -11.02 18.49
C GLU A 459 7.64 -10.50 17.11
N PHE A 460 6.68 -10.05 16.29
CA PHE A 460 6.98 -9.43 15.01
C PHE A 460 7.61 -8.05 15.13
N GLY A 461 7.41 -7.33 16.23
CA GLY A 461 8.18 -6.13 16.56
C GLY A 461 9.69 -6.43 16.50
N HIS A 462 10.13 -7.51 17.15
CA HIS A 462 11.52 -7.95 17.08
C HIS A 462 11.94 -8.40 15.67
N ILE A 463 11.13 -9.22 15.00
CA ILE A 463 11.45 -9.72 13.65
C ILE A 463 11.62 -8.55 12.67
N LEU A 464 10.68 -7.62 12.67
CA LEU A 464 10.70 -6.45 11.80
C LEU A 464 11.88 -5.54 12.13
N HIS A 465 12.16 -5.31 13.41
CA HIS A 465 13.31 -4.50 13.82
C HIS A 465 14.62 -5.09 13.26
N ASP A 466 14.80 -6.40 13.40
CA ASP A 466 15.97 -7.10 12.88
C ASP A 466 16.04 -7.12 11.35
N GLN A 467 14.97 -7.53 10.67
CA GLN A 467 15.00 -7.71 9.21
C GLN A 467 15.09 -6.38 8.46
N LEU A 468 14.55 -5.29 9.04
CA LEU A 468 14.47 -4.00 8.40
C LEU A 468 15.63 -3.08 8.76
N ALA A 469 16.10 -3.11 10.01
CA ALA A 469 17.15 -2.22 10.50
C ALA A 469 18.32 -2.94 11.18
N GLY A 470 18.34 -4.27 11.20
CA GLY A 470 19.37 -5.07 11.85
C GLY A 470 19.11 -5.33 13.33
N GLY A 471 18.34 -4.46 14.01
CA GLY A 471 17.88 -4.65 15.38
C GLY A 471 18.99 -5.11 16.33
N ILE A 472 18.72 -6.18 17.09
CA ILE A 472 19.69 -6.78 18.02
C ILE A 472 20.83 -7.48 17.29
N ASN A 473 20.58 -7.97 16.07
CA ASN A 473 21.52 -8.81 15.35
C ASN A 473 22.49 -8.03 14.45
N GLY A 474 22.27 -6.73 14.26
CA GLY A 474 23.06 -5.82 13.43
C GLY A 474 22.88 -6.02 11.92
N ALA A 475 23.62 -5.26 11.12
CA ALA A 475 23.48 -5.24 9.66
C ALA A 475 23.67 -6.61 8.98
N ARG A 476 24.29 -7.59 9.65
CA ARG A 476 24.52 -8.94 9.10
C ARG A 476 23.23 -9.67 8.74
N VAL A 477 22.12 -9.39 9.45
CA VAL A 477 20.83 -10.07 9.22
C VAL A 477 19.94 -9.40 8.19
N LEU A 478 20.33 -8.20 7.73
CA LEU A 478 19.66 -7.56 6.61
C LEU A 478 19.80 -8.42 5.35
N SER A 479 18.76 -8.42 4.53
CA SER A 479 18.81 -9.11 3.24
C SER A 479 19.86 -8.49 2.32
N GLU A 480 20.45 -9.30 1.44
CA GLU A 480 21.41 -8.81 0.45
C GLU A 480 20.80 -7.73 -0.46
N ALA A 481 19.51 -7.83 -0.75
CA ALA A 481 18.76 -6.81 -1.47
C ALA A 481 18.73 -5.45 -0.74
N ARG A 482 18.65 -5.45 0.60
CA ARG A 482 18.73 -4.21 1.40
C ARG A 482 20.16 -3.70 1.48
N LYS A 483 21.13 -4.57 1.76
CA LYS A 483 22.56 -4.20 1.82
C LYS A 483 23.07 -3.60 0.51
N ALA A 484 22.56 -4.05 -0.63
CA ALA A 484 22.94 -3.54 -1.95
C ALA A 484 22.44 -2.11 -2.23
N LYS A 485 21.46 -1.60 -1.47
CA LYS A 485 20.95 -0.23 -1.65
C LYS A 485 21.93 0.77 -1.05
N GLN A 486 22.31 1.77 -1.84
CA GLN A 486 23.22 2.83 -1.40
C GLN A 486 22.65 3.55 -0.17
N GLY A 487 23.44 3.65 0.90
CA GLY A 487 23.04 4.36 2.12
C GLY A 487 22.15 3.57 3.09
N TYR A 488 21.74 2.34 2.76
CA TYR A 488 20.75 1.61 3.57
C TYR A 488 21.28 1.23 4.94
N ILE A 489 22.54 0.79 5.03
CA ILE A 489 23.15 0.42 6.32
C ILE A 489 23.23 1.64 7.24
N GLN A 490 23.66 2.79 6.72
CA GLN A 490 23.71 4.03 7.49
C GLN A 490 22.32 4.47 7.95
N MET A 491 21.30 4.35 7.08
CA MET A 491 19.91 4.63 7.43
C MET A 491 19.40 3.70 8.54
N ALA A 492 19.70 2.41 8.45
CA ALA A 492 19.34 1.42 9.47
C ALA A 492 20.00 1.73 10.82
N GLU A 493 21.29 2.08 10.83
CA GLU A 493 22.02 2.52 12.03
C GLU A 493 21.40 3.78 12.64
N GLN A 494 21.05 4.77 11.81
CA GLN A 494 20.38 5.98 12.26
C GLN A 494 19.02 5.69 12.91
N LEU A 495 18.22 4.82 12.30
CA LEU A 495 16.93 4.39 12.86
C LEU A 495 17.09 3.67 14.20
N ASN A 496 18.11 2.82 14.35
CA ASN A 496 18.40 2.15 15.63
C ASN A 496 18.83 3.15 16.71
N ASN A 497 19.66 4.13 16.37
CA ASN A 497 20.07 5.17 17.31
C ASN A 497 18.88 6.02 17.73
N GLU A 498 18.05 6.44 16.79
CA GLU A 498 16.81 7.19 17.05
C GLU A 498 15.85 6.40 17.94
N GLN A 499 15.69 5.09 17.70
CA GLN A 499 14.90 4.20 18.54
C GLN A 499 15.38 4.20 20.01
N ILE A 500 16.69 4.14 20.23
CA ILE A 500 17.29 4.20 21.57
C ILE A 500 17.06 5.57 22.22
N GLU A 501 17.19 6.66 21.47
CA GLU A 501 16.92 8.01 21.99
C GLU A 501 15.44 8.18 22.35
N ILE A 502 14.52 7.64 21.56
CA ILE A 502 13.08 7.63 21.85
C ILE A 502 12.80 6.86 23.14
N TYR A 503 13.43 5.70 23.33
CA TYR A 503 13.31 4.93 24.58
C TYR A 503 13.81 5.73 25.80
N ARG A 504 14.98 6.38 25.67
CA ARG A 504 15.53 7.24 26.75
C ARG A 504 14.63 8.43 27.02
N LEU A 505 14.06 9.05 25.99
CA LEU A 505 13.13 10.16 26.12
C LEU A 505 11.86 9.72 26.83
N ALA A 506 11.29 8.57 26.47
CA ALA A 506 10.10 7.99 27.10
C ALA A 506 10.33 7.70 28.60
N LYS A 507 11.54 7.25 28.97
CA LYS A 507 11.92 7.10 30.38
C LYS A 507 12.03 8.45 31.09
N LYS A 508 12.68 9.43 30.44
CA LYS A 508 12.92 10.76 31.02
C LYS A 508 11.64 11.54 31.26
N ASN A 509 10.67 11.46 30.36
CA ASN A 509 9.43 12.23 30.43
C ASN A 509 8.26 11.45 31.08
N GLY A 510 8.48 10.20 31.48
CA GLY A 510 7.47 9.35 32.12
C GLY A 510 6.46 8.72 31.15
N ASP A 511 6.59 8.90 29.83
CA ASP A 511 5.73 8.21 28.87
C ASP A 511 5.92 6.69 28.90
N ILE A 512 7.06 6.21 29.38
CA ILE A 512 7.31 4.77 29.55
C ILE A 512 6.22 4.09 30.38
N TYR A 513 5.63 4.80 31.36
CA TYR A 513 4.58 4.28 32.22
C TYR A 513 3.22 4.08 31.51
N LYS A 514 3.03 4.71 30.34
CA LYS A 514 1.85 4.51 29.47
C LYS A 514 1.96 3.24 28.61
N VAL A 515 3.19 2.76 28.40
CA VAL A 515 3.47 1.56 27.60
C VAL A 515 3.21 0.33 28.46
N SER A 516 4.24 -0.20 29.13
CA SER A 516 4.14 -1.38 29.99
C SER A 516 5.42 -1.55 30.82
N ALA A 517 5.31 -2.26 31.94
CA ALA A 517 6.48 -2.55 32.78
C ALA A 517 7.49 -3.43 32.03
N TYR A 518 7.02 -4.38 31.23
CA TYR A 518 7.85 -5.26 30.41
C TYR A 518 8.61 -4.48 29.34
N GLY A 519 7.93 -3.58 28.62
CA GLY A 519 8.56 -2.68 27.65
C GLY A 519 9.58 -1.71 28.27
N SER A 520 9.54 -1.49 29.58
CA SER A 520 10.52 -0.65 30.27
C SER A 520 11.86 -1.34 30.53
N SER A 521 11.91 -2.67 30.43
CA SER A 521 13.08 -3.49 30.78
C SER A 521 14.29 -3.16 29.91
N ASP A 522 14.11 -3.09 28.60
CA ASP A 522 15.11 -2.63 27.65
C ASP A 522 14.49 -2.01 26.38
N HIS A 523 15.33 -1.36 25.58
CA HIS A 523 14.87 -0.62 24.39
C HIS A 523 14.26 -1.52 23.31
N ARG A 524 14.57 -2.82 23.28
CA ARG A 524 14.05 -3.77 22.28
C ARG A 524 12.64 -4.20 22.66
N GLU A 525 12.44 -4.53 23.93
CA GLU A 525 11.10 -4.79 24.48
C GLU A 525 10.21 -3.54 24.34
N PHE A 526 10.79 -2.36 24.56
CA PHE A 526 10.09 -1.10 24.27
C PHE A 526 9.65 -0.98 22.81
N PHE A 527 10.50 -1.30 21.84
CA PHE A 527 10.14 -1.27 20.43
C PHE A 527 8.97 -2.23 20.13
N SER A 528 9.04 -3.47 20.63
CA SER A 528 7.99 -4.47 20.41
C SER A 528 6.66 -4.07 21.06
N GLU A 529 6.68 -3.63 22.31
CA GLU A 529 5.48 -3.21 23.05
C GLU A 529 4.83 -1.96 22.42
N THR A 530 5.64 -0.98 22.02
CA THR A 530 5.11 0.21 21.33
C THR A 530 4.67 -0.09 19.90
N PHE A 531 5.23 -1.12 19.25
CA PHE A 531 4.74 -1.61 17.96
C PHE A 531 3.36 -2.25 18.09
N VAL A 532 3.08 -3.00 19.16
CA VAL A 532 1.74 -3.52 19.47
C VAL A 532 0.74 -2.36 19.59
N MET A 533 1.11 -1.31 20.32
CA MET A 533 0.28 -0.09 20.44
C MET A 533 0.07 0.60 19.09
N TYR A 534 1.10 0.69 18.26
CA TYR A 534 1.03 1.27 16.92
C TYR A 534 0.09 0.47 16.00
N MET A 535 0.14 -0.86 16.06
CA MET A 535 -0.76 -1.74 15.31
C MET A 535 -2.21 -1.55 15.72
N ALA A 536 -2.47 -1.42 17.02
CA ALA A 536 -3.80 -1.19 17.57
C ALA A 536 -4.31 0.25 17.43
N LYS A 537 -3.46 1.19 16.97
CA LYS A 537 -3.73 2.63 16.96
C LYS A 537 -4.14 3.15 18.34
N ASP A 538 -3.42 2.71 19.37
CA ASP A 538 -3.69 3.06 20.76
C ASP A 538 -3.54 4.58 20.96
N PRO A 539 -4.59 5.29 21.42
CA PRO A 539 -4.52 6.72 21.67
C PRO A 539 -3.55 7.10 22.79
N GLU A 540 -3.16 6.16 23.66
CA GLU A 540 -2.14 6.39 24.68
C GLU A 540 -0.71 6.35 24.12
N LEU A 541 -0.50 5.91 22.87
CA LEU A 541 0.81 5.92 22.23
C LEU A 541 1.24 7.37 21.93
N PRO A 542 2.36 7.85 22.53
CA PRO A 542 2.85 9.19 22.26
C PRO A 542 3.13 9.45 20.77
N VAL A 543 2.78 10.64 20.30
CA VAL A 543 2.85 11.03 18.88
C VAL A 543 4.26 10.92 18.29
N TYR A 544 5.31 11.19 19.07
CA TYR A 544 6.68 11.07 18.57
C TYR A 544 7.07 9.59 18.34
N ILE A 545 6.49 8.65 19.09
CA ILE A 545 6.71 7.21 18.90
C ILE A 545 5.96 6.71 17.68
N SER A 546 4.68 7.11 17.50
CA SER A 546 3.93 6.74 16.29
C SER A 546 4.55 7.33 15.03
N SER A 547 4.99 8.60 15.08
CA SER A 547 5.70 9.26 13.98
C SER A 547 7.02 8.56 13.65
N PHE A 548 7.72 8.04 14.67
CA PHE A 548 8.90 7.22 14.46
C PHE A 548 8.58 5.92 13.73
N PHE A 549 7.51 5.21 14.06
CA PHE A 549 7.10 4.02 13.31
C PHE A 549 6.73 4.34 11.86
N ASP A 550 5.98 5.43 11.62
CA ASP A 550 5.65 5.89 10.27
C ASP A 550 6.93 6.13 9.44
N LYS A 551 7.91 6.83 10.03
CA LYS A 551 9.22 7.06 9.42
C LYS A 551 10.00 5.74 9.22
N PHE A 552 10.11 4.91 10.25
CA PHE A 552 10.85 3.65 10.25
C PHE A 552 10.38 2.75 9.11
N PHE A 553 9.07 2.51 9.01
CA PHE A 553 8.49 1.65 7.98
C PHE A 553 8.44 2.29 6.59
N THR A 554 8.46 3.62 6.49
CA THR A 554 8.58 4.31 5.20
C THR A 554 9.99 4.17 4.65
N LEU A 555 11.01 4.46 5.47
CA LEU A 555 12.41 4.40 5.06
C LEU A 555 12.90 2.98 4.81
N SER A 556 12.45 2.00 5.59
CA SER A 556 12.84 0.60 5.41
C SER A 556 12.28 -0.04 4.13
N LYS A 557 11.32 0.61 3.45
CA LYS A 557 10.76 0.18 2.17
C LYS A 557 11.51 0.75 0.95
N MET A 558 12.17 1.90 1.11
CA MET A 558 13.00 2.53 0.08
C MET A 558 14.22 1.67 -0.23
#